data_AF-A0A5S4YGL4-F1
#
_entry.id   AF-A0A5S4YGL4-F1
#
_cell.length_a   1.000
_cell.length_b   1.000
_cell.length_c   1.000
_cell.angle_alpha   90.00
_cell.angle_beta   90.00
_cell.angle_gamma   90.00
#
_symmetry.space_group_name_H-M   'P 1'
#
loop_
_entity.id
_entity.type
_entity.pdbx_description
1 polymer ?
#
loop_
_entity_poly.entity_id
_entity_poly.type
_entity_poly.pdbx_seq_one_letter_code
_entity_poly.pdbx_strand_id
1 'polypeptide(L)'
;MRKLIIGVLALFISNTTAFAGSGAIAYSKPDDVVGVSHGCRSQKHAKRWALLDCRRKGGSDCQIETYESNACAAVAIGNGRRLGRAWWSHPLGEFEEELSQQGALAGCNETGDEDCKLRAWVCH
;
A
#
# COMPACT_ATOMS: atom_id res chain seq x y z
N MET A 1 4.20 -6.31 -62.49
CA MET A 1 5.49 -6.50 -61.79
C MET A 1 5.30 -6.08 -60.33
N ARG A 2 5.41 -7.04 -59.41
CA ARG A 2 4.98 -6.96 -58.01
C ARG A 2 6.18 -6.57 -57.15
N LYS A 3 6.23 -5.34 -56.63
CA LYS A 3 7.26 -4.90 -55.67
C LYS A 3 6.81 -5.29 -54.27
N LEU A 4 7.44 -6.33 -53.72
CA LEU A 4 7.31 -6.72 -52.31
C LEU A 4 8.06 -5.71 -51.45
N ILE A 5 7.33 -4.85 -50.75
CA ILE A 5 7.89 -4.01 -49.69
C ILE A 5 7.89 -4.87 -48.42
N ILE A 6 9.06 -5.37 -48.04
CA ILE A 6 9.28 -6.07 -46.77
C ILE A 6 9.21 -5.01 -45.68
N GLY A 7 8.06 -4.89 -45.02
CA GLY A 7 7.88 -4.03 -43.86
C GLY A 7 8.66 -4.59 -42.68
N VAL A 8 9.72 -3.91 -42.28
CA VAL A 8 10.44 -4.20 -41.03
C VAL A 8 9.53 -3.77 -39.87
N LEU A 9 8.82 -4.73 -39.29
CA LEU A 9 8.06 -4.54 -38.07
C LEU A 9 9.06 -4.46 -36.91
N ALA A 10 9.46 -3.23 -36.56
CA ALA A 10 10.25 -2.98 -35.37
C ALA A 10 9.41 -3.33 -34.14
N LEU A 11 9.64 -4.52 -33.57
CA LEU A 11 9.12 -4.91 -32.26
C LEU A 11 9.84 -4.07 -31.21
N PHE A 12 9.23 -2.95 -30.81
CA PHE A 12 9.61 -2.25 -29.59
C PHE A 12 9.23 -3.14 -28.41
N ILE A 13 10.14 -4.04 -28.03
CA ILE A 13 10.10 -4.73 -26.75
C ILE A 13 10.38 -3.68 -25.68
N SER A 14 9.33 -2.97 -25.27
CA SER A 14 9.37 -2.17 -24.06
C SER A 14 9.60 -3.15 -22.92
N ASN A 15 10.84 -3.24 -22.45
CA ASN A 15 11.15 -3.90 -21.18
C ASN A 15 10.45 -3.08 -20.10
N THR A 16 9.19 -3.38 -19.80
CA THR A 16 8.56 -2.96 -18.56
C THR A 16 9.28 -3.71 -17.45
N THR A 17 10.39 -3.15 -16.96
CA THR A 17 10.85 -3.49 -15.63
C THR A 17 9.68 -3.17 -14.71
N ALA A 18 9.01 -4.20 -14.17
CA ALA A 18 8.08 -4.01 -13.08
C ALA A 18 8.84 -3.23 -12.00
N PHE A 19 8.55 -1.94 -11.90
CA PHE A 19 9.30 -1.05 -11.04
C PHE A 19 8.98 -1.52 -9.64
N ALA A 20 9.92 -2.07 -8.89
CA ALA A 20 9.64 -2.47 -7.53
C ALA A 20 9.42 -1.23 -6.67
N GLY A 21 8.17 -0.92 -6.34
CA GLY A 21 7.80 0.24 -5.56
C GLY A 21 7.48 -0.13 -4.14
N SER A 22 7.35 0.91 -3.32
CA SER A 22 7.09 0.78 -1.90
C SER A 22 5.97 1.73 -1.49
N GLY A 23 5.16 1.26 -0.57
CA GLY A 23 4.11 2.00 0.10
C GLY A 23 4.29 1.96 1.60
N ALA A 24 3.63 2.91 2.28
CA ALA A 24 3.62 2.97 3.73
C ALA A 24 2.36 3.64 4.23
N ILE A 25 1.94 3.25 5.42
CA ILE A 25 0.79 3.80 6.12
C ILE A 25 1.27 4.31 7.48
N ALA A 26 0.91 5.56 7.78
CA ALA A 26 1.16 6.21 9.05
C ALA A 26 -0.16 6.50 9.76
N TYR A 27 -0.15 6.47 11.09
CA TYR A 27 -1.33 6.76 11.91
C TYR A 27 -0.96 7.71 13.05
N SER A 28 -1.79 8.73 13.26
CA SER A 28 -1.81 9.50 14.51
C SER A 28 -2.96 8.99 15.37
N LYS A 29 -2.64 8.15 16.36
CA LYS A 29 -3.62 7.64 17.32
C LYS A 29 -4.39 8.72 18.08
N PRO A 30 -3.77 9.79 18.62
CA PRO A 30 -4.53 10.79 19.38
C PRO A 30 -5.57 11.53 18.53
N ASP A 31 -5.28 11.76 17.25
CA ASP A 31 -6.11 12.54 16.33
C ASP A 31 -6.98 11.69 15.38
N ASP A 32 -6.79 10.37 15.42
CA ASP A 32 -7.41 9.41 14.51
C ASP A 32 -7.19 9.72 13.00
N VAL A 33 -5.98 10.15 12.66
CA VAL A 33 -5.60 10.56 11.29
C VAL A 33 -4.68 9.53 10.64
N VAL A 34 -5.02 9.08 9.42
CA VAL A 34 -4.18 8.17 8.63
C VAL A 34 -3.52 8.90 7.45
N GLY A 35 -2.22 8.73 7.33
CA GLY A 35 -1.41 9.15 6.18
C GLY A 35 -0.94 7.96 5.35
N VAL A 36 -0.80 8.14 4.04
CA VAL A 36 -0.39 7.08 3.12
C VAL A 36 0.66 7.57 2.13
N SER A 37 1.40 6.61 1.58
CA SER A 37 2.24 6.78 0.38
C SER A 37 2.26 5.47 -0.39
N HIS A 38 2.40 5.54 -1.70
CA HIS A 38 2.45 4.38 -2.59
C HIS A 38 3.41 4.66 -3.77
N GLY A 39 3.84 3.62 -4.48
CA GLY A 39 4.68 3.76 -5.69
C GLY A 39 6.03 4.44 -5.47
N CYS A 40 6.53 4.50 -4.22
CA CYS A 40 7.78 5.16 -3.91
C CYS A 40 8.98 4.30 -4.35
N ARG A 41 10.05 4.95 -4.81
CA ARG A 41 11.28 4.26 -5.24
C ARG A 41 12.04 3.52 -4.13
N SER A 42 11.66 3.73 -2.88
CA SER A 42 12.24 3.05 -1.75
C SER A 42 11.30 3.13 -0.55
N GLN A 43 11.43 2.14 0.32
CA GLN A 43 10.77 2.11 1.62
C GLN A 43 11.05 3.38 2.46
N LYS A 44 12.27 3.93 2.40
CA LYS A 44 12.62 5.17 3.11
C LYS A 44 11.80 6.36 2.62
N HIS A 45 11.61 6.48 1.30
CA HIS A 45 10.75 7.50 0.73
C HIS A 45 9.28 7.26 1.07
N ALA A 46 8.79 6.02 0.98
CA ALA A 46 7.43 5.68 1.36
C ALA A 46 7.12 6.14 2.80
N LYS A 47 7.92 5.67 3.77
CA LYS A 47 7.75 6.05 5.18
C LYS A 47 7.76 7.57 5.38
N ARG A 48 8.70 8.29 4.75
CA ARG A 48 8.77 9.74 4.85
C ARG A 48 7.48 10.40 4.33
N TRP A 49 6.99 9.98 3.17
CA TRP A 49 5.80 10.57 2.56
C TRP A 49 4.52 10.24 3.32
N ALA A 50 4.39 9.02 3.85
CA ALA A 50 3.25 8.65 4.70
C ALA A 50 3.19 9.51 5.98
N LEU A 51 4.34 9.75 6.62
CA LEU A 51 4.42 10.65 7.79
C LEU A 51 4.06 12.09 7.43
N LEU A 52 4.55 12.61 6.31
CA LEU A 52 4.21 13.95 5.84
C LEU A 52 2.73 14.07 5.51
N ASP A 53 2.15 13.06 4.88
CA ASP A 53 0.72 13.01 4.56
C ASP A 53 -0.14 13.01 5.83
N CYS A 54 0.23 12.19 6.83
CA CYS A 54 -0.45 12.14 8.12
C CYS A 54 -0.41 13.51 8.83
N ARG A 55 0.76 14.17 8.89
CA ARG A 55 0.90 15.49 9.52
C ARG A 55 0.13 16.57 8.77
N ARG A 56 0.16 16.54 7.44
CA ARG A 56 -0.58 17.46 6.58
C ARG A 56 -2.10 17.36 6.80
N LYS A 57 -2.59 16.16 7.12
CA LYS A 57 -3.99 15.90 7.48
C LYS A 57 -4.33 16.25 8.94
N GLY A 58 -3.39 16.79 9.71
CA GLY A 58 -3.62 17.25 11.08
C GLY A 58 -3.16 16.29 12.18
N GLY A 59 -2.48 15.18 11.84
CA GLY A 59 -1.92 14.28 12.83
C GLY A 59 -0.74 14.89 13.61
N SER A 60 -0.86 14.90 14.93
CA SER A 60 0.13 15.44 15.87
C SER A 60 1.20 14.42 16.28
N ASP A 61 0.87 13.13 16.34
CA ASP A 61 1.78 12.02 16.67
C ASP A 61 1.76 10.93 15.61
N CYS A 62 2.15 11.28 14.39
CA CYS A 62 2.18 10.34 13.26
C CYS A 62 3.32 9.31 13.41
N GLN A 63 2.97 8.02 13.44
CA GLN A 63 3.89 6.89 13.49
C GLN A 63 3.68 5.96 12.29
N ILE A 64 4.71 5.24 11.86
CA ILE A 64 4.57 4.25 10.78
C ILE A 64 3.98 2.96 11.35
N GLU A 65 2.82 2.56 10.85
CA GLU A 65 2.14 1.33 11.27
C GLU A 65 2.50 0.13 10.40
N THR A 66 2.60 0.36 9.09
CA THR A 66 2.99 -0.68 8.14
C THR A 66 3.63 -0.08 6.89
N TYR A 67 4.38 -0.89 6.18
CA TYR A 67 4.98 -0.57 4.90
C TYR A 67 5.11 -1.84 4.07
N GLU A 68 5.21 -1.68 2.77
CA GLU A 68 5.41 -2.79 1.83
C GLU A 68 6.55 -2.50 0.85
N SER A 69 6.99 -3.55 0.19
CA SER A 69 7.75 -3.46 -1.05
C SER A 69 7.32 -4.61 -1.94
N ASN A 70 6.73 -4.32 -3.10
CA ASN A 70 6.14 -5.32 -3.99
C ASN A 70 5.09 -6.21 -3.30
N ALA A 71 4.23 -5.58 -2.51
CA ALA A 71 3.15 -6.24 -1.81
C ALA A 71 2.01 -5.26 -1.60
N CYS A 72 0.89 -5.76 -1.09
CA CYS A 72 -0.11 -4.92 -0.46
C CYS A 72 0.09 -4.90 1.06
N ALA A 73 -0.27 -3.78 1.68
CA ALA A 73 -0.37 -3.63 3.12
C ALA A 73 -1.64 -2.86 3.46
N ALA A 74 -2.29 -3.23 4.57
CA ALA A 74 -3.51 -2.57 5.03
C ALA A 74 -3.54 -2.40 6.54
N VAL A 75 -4.36 -1.44 6.98
CA VAL A 75 -4.68 -1.21 8.39
C VAL A 75 -6.19 -1.08 8.58
N ALA A 76 -6.68 -1.68 9.65
CA ALA A 76 -8.03 -1.49 10.16
C ALA A 76 -7.96 -0.98 11.60
N ILE A 77 -8.88 -0.11 11.99
CA ILE A 77 -8.87 0.55 13.30
C ILE A 77 -10.30 0.53 13.85
N GLY A 78 -10.43 0.15 15.13
CA GLY A 78 -11.70 0.18 15.88
C GLY A 78 -11.90 1.50 16.64
N ASN A 79 -13.07 1.65 17.27
CA ASN A 79 -13.45 2.89 17.96
C ASN A 79 -12.54 3.22 19.17
N GLY A 80 -12.00 2.21 19.84
CA GLY A 80 -10.98 2.32 20.89
C GLY A 80 -9.57 2.60 20.36
N ARG A 81 -9.41 2.81 19.05
CA ARG A 81 -8.16 3.12 18.36
C ARG A 81 -7.10 2.02 18.50
N ARG A 82 -7.53 0.77 18.70
CA ARG A 82 -6.68 -0.40 18.48
C ARG A 82 -6.70 -0.72 16.99
N LEU A 83 -5.59 -1.23 16.50
CA LEU A 83 -5.39 -1.44 15.08
C LEU A 83 -4.95 -2.86 14.77
N GLY A 84 -5.48 -3.38 13.67
CA GLY A 84 -4.95 -4.54 12.98
C GLY A 84 -4.18 -4.10 11.75
N ARG A 85 -3.15 -4.88 11.42
CA ARG A 85 -2.31 -4.68 10.23
C ARG A 85 -2.07 -6.01 9.56
N ALA A 86 -2.03 -6.00 8.24
CA ALA A 86 -1.60 -7.16 7.48
C ALA A 86 -0.89 -6.73 6.19
N TRP A 87 -0.10 -7.65 5.66
CA TRP A 87 0.54 -7.55 4.36
C TRP A 87 0.35 -8.87 3.62
N TRP A 88 0.29 -8.80 2.30
CA TRP A 88 0.30 -9.98 1.46
C TRP A 88 1.07 -9.72 0.17
N SER A 89 1.89 -10.70 -0.21
CA SER A 89 2.65 -10.71 -1.45
C SER A 89 2.50 -12.09 -2.08
N HIS A 90 2.13 -12.13 -3.36
CA HIS A 90 1.98 -13.34 -4.15
C HIS A 90 2.79 -13.19 -5.45
N PRO A 91 3.49 -14.24 -5.93
CA PRO A 91 4.30 -14.15 -7.14
C PRO A 91 3.55 -13.68 -8.40
N LEU A 92 2.23 -13.84 -8.42
CA LEU A 92 1.34 -13.43 -9.51
C LEU A 92 0.55 -12.14 -9.20
N GLY A 93 0.70 -11.54 -8.01
CA GLY A 93 -0.07 -10.35 -7.59
C GLY A 93 -1.56 -10.60 -7.29
N GLU A 94 -2.01 -11.85 -7.37
CA GLU A 94 -3.43 -12.20 -7.19
C GLU A 94 -3.85 -12.09 -5.71
N PHE A 95 -5.01 -11.45 -5.48
CA PHE A 95 -5.67 -11.30 -4.18
C PHE A 95 -4.87 -10.57 -3.08
N GLU A 96 -3.73 -9.96 -3.39
CA GLU A 96 -2.88 -9.30 -2.38
C GLU A 96 -3.63 -8.20 -1.63
N GLU A 97 -4.39 -7.38 -2.35
CA GLU A 97 -5.22 -6.32 -1.78
C GLU A 97 -6.26 -6.91 -0.82
N GLU A 98 -7.06 -7.87 -1.31
CA GLU A 98 -8.13 -8.49 -0.53
C GLU A 98 -7.59 -9.17 0.73
N LEU A 99 -6.53 -9.96 0.62
CA LEU A 99 -5.92 -10.68 1.75
C LEU A 99 -5.29 -9.72 2.76
N SER A 100 -4.68 -8.63 2.29
CA SER A 100 -4.15 -7.59 3.18
C SER A 100 -5.29 -6.90 3.94
N GLN A 101 -6.39 -6.54 3.27
CA GLN A 101 -7.53 -5.90 3.90
C GLN A 101 -8.23 -6.82 4.90
N GLN A 102 -8.48 -8.08 4.52
CA GLN A 102 -9.09 -9.10 5.39
C GLN A 102 -8.21 -9.37 6.61
N GLY A 103 -6.90 -9.53 6.43
CA GLY A 103 -5.97 -9.74 7.53
C GLY A 103 -5.92 -8.54 8.49
N ALA A 104 -6.00 -7.31 7.96
CA ALA A 104 -6.04 -6.11 8.79
C ALA A 104 -7.33 -6.04 9.63
N LEU A 105 -8.49 -6.35 9.04
CA LEU A 105 -9.77 -6.43 9.75
C LEU A 105 -9.76 -7.53 10.81
N ALA A 106 -9.29 -8.73 10.46
CA ALA A 106 -9.16 -9.84 11.40
C ALA A 106 -8.26 -9.47 12.59
N GLY A 107 -7.08 -8.93 12.33
CA GLY A 107 -6.16 -8.48 13.37
C GLY A 107 -6.74 -7.37 14.24
N CYS A 108 -7.59 -6.48 13.69
CA CYS A 108 -8.28 -5.46 14.48
C CYS A 108 -9.30 -6.10 15.41
N ASN A 109 -10.13 -7.01 14.90
CA ASN A 109 -11.15 -7.73 15.68
C ASN A 109 -10.51 -8.55 16.82
N GLU A 110 -9.34 -9.16 16.58
CA GLU A 110 -8.58 -9.90 17.60
C GLU A 110 -8.09 -9.01 18.75
N THR A 111 -7.99 -7.69 18.56
CA THR A 111 -7.64 -6.77 19.65
C THR A 111 -8.77 -6.57 20.67
N GLY A 112 -9.97 -7.06 20.38
CA GLY A 112 -11.19 -6.86 21.19
C GLY A 112 -11.78 -5.45 21.10
N ASP A 113 -11.39 -4.68 20.08
CA ASP A 113 -11.99 -3.37 19.79
C ASP A 113 -13.29 -3.53 19.00
N GLU A 114 -14.17 -2.54 19.13
CA GLU A 114 -15.46 -2.54 18.45
C GLU A 114 -15.39 -1.74 17.15
N ASP A 115 -16.29 -2.07 16.21
CA ASP A 115 -16.47 -1.32 14.95
C ASP A 115 -15.17 -1.19 14.12
N CYS A 116 -14.38 -2.27 14.09
CA CYS A 116 -13.18 -2.36 13.28
C CYS A 116 -13.49 -2.11 11.80
N LYS A 117 -12.93 -1.01 11.27
CA LYS A 117 -13.09 -0.60 9.87
C LYS A 117 -11.75 -0.53 9.18
N LEU A 118 -11.74 -0.90 7.91
CA LEU A 118 -10.58 -0.66 7.05
C LEU A 118 -10.36 0.85 6.93
N ARG A 119 -9.15 1.32 7.25
CA ARG A 119 -8.83 2.76 7.26
C ARG A 119 -7.89 3.17 6.14
N ALA A 120 -7.00 2.28 5.74
CA ALA A 120 -6.15 2.48 4.57
C ALA A 120 -5.57 1.15 4.10
N TRP A 121 -5.24 1.11 2.81
CA TRP A 121 -4.42 0.10 2.19
C TRP A 121 -3.56 0.75 1.11
N VAL A 122 -2.40 0.15 0.86
CA VAL A 122 -1.47 0.56 -0.18
C VAL A 122 -0.99 -0.70 -0.88
N CYS A 123 -0.95 -0.65 -2.20
CA CYS A 123 -0.46 -1.71 -3.06
C CYS A 123 0.53 -1.12 -4.05
N HIS A 124 1.41 -1.98 -4.54
CA HIS A 124 2.40 -1.62 -5.54
C HIS A 124 2.33 -2.55 -6.76
#